data_AF-A0A8T5N993-F1
#
_entry.id   AF-A0A8T5N993-F1
#
_cell.length_a   1.000
_cell.length_b   1.000
_cell.length_c   1.000
_cell.angle_alpha   90.00
_cell.angle_beta   90.00
_cell.angle_gamma   90.00
#
_symmetry.space_group_name_H-M   'P 1'
#
loop_
_entity.id
_entity.type
_entity.pdbx_description
1 polymer ?
#
loop_
_entity_poly.entity_id
_entity_poly.type
_entity_poly.pdbx_seq_one_letter_code
_entity_poly.pdbx_strand_id
1 'polypeptide(L)'
;MINAKIRPIHGYQMCPFCGGSVEYAGISSGHIFPAVHTGQMYVCGKCGYQGGFIIEVDSPDEANKMKEALKTNDGNIEIPVFSFPDKWSLFWRIMLVLIIAVLALGWCLRLLG
;
A
#
# COMPACT_ATOMS: atom_id res chain seq x y z
N MET A 1 31.39 11.73 21.04
CA MET A 1 30.51 11.89 19.86
C MET A 1 29.56 10.70 19.82
N ILE A 2 28.36 10.85 20.34
CA ILE A 2 27.36 9.78 20.39
C ILE A 2 26.58 9.89 19.07
N ASN A 3 26.90 9.01 18.12
CA ASN A 3 26.19 8.96 16.84
C ASN A 3 24.87 8.23 17.07
N ALA A 4 23.91 8.93 17.69
CA ALA A 4 22.57 8.43 17.95
C ALA A 4 21.81 8.38 16.62
N LYS A 5 22.04 7.30 15.87
CA LYS A 5 21.22 6.88 14.72
C LYS A 5 19.80 6.75 15.26
N ILE A 6 18.97 7.77 14.99
CA ILE A 6 17.58 7.86 15.44
C ILE A 6 16.91 6.57 14.95
N ARG A 7 16.64 5.63 15.87
CA ARG A 7 15.95 4.39 15.55
C ARG A 7 14.51 4.78 15.21
N PRO A 8 14.00 4.47 14.03
CA PRO A 8 12.57 4.59 13.82
C PRO A 8 11.88 3.67 14.84
N ILE A 9 10.85 4.17 15.52
CA ILE A 9 10.14 3.49 16.61
C ILE A 9 9.48 2.18 16.10
N HIS A 10 9.36 2.05 14.79
CA HIS A 10 8.97 0.86 14.07
C HIS A 10 10.11 0.53 13.09
N GLY A 11 10.62 -0.70 13.12
CA GLY A 11 11.75 -1.13 12.28
C GLY A 11 11.53 -0.86 10.78
N TYR A 12 12.56 -1.10 9.97
CA TYR A 12 12.44 -0.98 8.52
C TYR A 12 11.48 -2.04 7.99
N GLN A 13 10.29 -1.61 7.58
CA GLN A 13 9.27 -2.47 6.99
C GLN A 13 9.55 -2.65 5.50
N MET A 14 9.68 -3.89 5.06
CA MET A 14 9.95 -4.23 3.67
C MET A 14 9.01 -5.32 3.15
N CYS A 15 8.78 -5.26 1.84
CA CYS A 15 7.99 -6.23 1.13
C CYS A 15 8.72 -7.58 1.11
N PRO A 16 8.05 -8.68 1.48
CA PRO A 16 8.66 -10.02 1.49
C PRO A 16 9.03 -10.55 0.09
N PHE A 17 8.51 -9.92 -0.97
CA PHE A 17 8.76 -10.34 -2.34
C PHE A 17 9.90 -9.54 -2.98
N CYS A 18 9.78 -8.22 -3.01
CA CYS A 18 10.72 -7.38 -3.76
C CYS A 18 11.66 -6.53 -2.87
N GLY A 19 11.56 -6.64 -1.54
CA GLY A 19 12.29 -5.78 -0.59
C GLY A 19 12.00 -4.28 -0.75
N GLY A 20 10.86 -3.95 -1.38
CA GLY A 20 10.35 -2.58 -1.53
C GLY A 20 9.76 -2.05 -0.23
N SER A 21 9.50 -0.75 -0.16
CA SER A 21 8.69 -0.19 0.92
C SER A 21 7.26 -0.73 0.84
N VAL A 22 6.67 -0.95 2.00
CA VAL A 22 5.26 -1.33 2.16
C VAL A 22 4.52 -0.21 2.87
N GLU A 23 3.27 -0.02 2.48
CA GLU A 23 2.37 0.96 3.08
C GLU A 23 1.21 0.22 3.75
N TYR A 24 0.79 0.71 4.91
CA TYR A 24 -0.35 0.17 5.62
C TYR A 24 -1.66 0.55 4.91
N ALA A 25 -2.46 -0.45 4.55
CA ALA A 25 -3.70 -0.32 3.79
C ALA A 25 -4.97 -0.61 4.62
N GLY A 26 -4.84 -0.80 5.93
CA GLY A 26 -5.98 -0.98 6.84
C GLY A 26 -5.99 -2.34 7.53
N ILE A 27 -7.09 -2.65 8.24
CA ILE A 27 -7.31 -3.96 8.85
C ILE A 27 -8.25 -4.81 8.00
N SER A 28 -7.83 -6.03 7.65
CA SER A 28 -8.62 -7.01 6.89
C SER A 28 -9.48 -7.91 7.80
N SER A 29 -9.29 -7.90 9.12
CA SER A 29 -10.02 -8.77 10.05
C SER A 29 -11.01 -7.98 10.93
N GLY A 30 -12.22 -8.52 11.09
CA GLY A 30 -13.19 -8.08 12.10
C GLY A 30 -12.78 -8.42 13.55
N HIS A 31 -11.58 -9.00 13.74
CA HIS A 31 -11.00 -9.34 15.03
C HIS A 31 -9.59 -8.78 15.14
N ILE A 32 -9.35 -7.97 16.17
CA ILE A 32 -8.04 -7.40 16.49
C ILE A 32 -7.35 -8.39 17.43
N PHE A 33 -6.40 -9.16 16.92
CA PHE A 33 -5.53 -9.99 17.76
C PHE A 33 -4.27 -9.18 18.12
N PRO A 34 -4.11 -8.73 19.37
CA PRO A 34 -3.02 -7.83 19.76
C PRO A 34 -1.62 -8.46 19.72
N ALA A 35 -1.53 -9.79 19.59
CA ALA A 35 -0.27 -10.53 19.57
C ALA A 35 0.19 -10.96 18.17
N VAL A 36 -0.65 -10.82 17.14
CA VAL A 36 -0.30 -11.20 15.77
C VAL A 36 -0.84 -10.13 14.84
N HIS A 37 0.05 -9.44 14.12
CA HIS A 37 -0.29 -8.44 13.11
C HIS A 37 -1.06 -9.02 11.89
N THR A 38 -1.68 -10.19 12.01
CA THR A 38 -2.47 -10.89 10.99
C THR A 38 -3.71 -10.14 10.53
N GLY A 39 -4.13 -9.12 11.28
CA GLY A 39 -5.24 -8.26 10.89
C GLY A 39 -4.84 -7.12 9.97
N GLN A 40 -3.56 -6.75 9.92
CA GLN A 40 -3.10 -5.57 9.18
C GLN A 40 -2.84 -5.93 7.72
N MET A 41 -3.29 -5.11 6.79
CA MET A 41 -3.04 -5.25 5.36
C MET A 41 -1.93 -4.28 4.97
N TYR A 42 -0.92 -4.77 4.28
CA TYR A 42 0.15 -3.97 3.72
C TYR A 42 0.15 -4.10 2.20
N VAL A 43 0.46 -3.00 1.52
CA VAL A 43 0.55 -2.95 0.06
C VAL A 43 1.95 -2.51 -0.35
N CYS A 44 2.54 -3.19 -1.32
CA CYS A 44 3.79 -2.78 -1.95
C CYS A 44 3.52 -2.12 -3.30
N GLY A 45 3.79 -0.82 -3.41
CA GLY A 45 3.64 -0.09 -4.69
C GLY A 45 4.63 -0.50 -5.79
N LYS A 46 5.66 -1.30 -5.48
CA LYS A 46 6.65 -1.77 -6.47
C LYS A 46 6.23 -3.05 -7.19
N CYS A 47 5.74 -4.03 -6.43
CA CYS A 47 5.45 -5.36 -6.97
C CYS A 47 3.96 -5.74 -6.87
N GLY A 48 3.12 -4.88 -6.30
CA GLY A 48 1.69 -5.13 -6.15
C GLY A 48 1.34 -6.15 -5.06
N TYR A 49 2.30 -6.55 -4.22
CA TYR A 49 2.03 -7.39 -3.06
C TYR A 49 0.98 -6.73 -2.17
N GLN A 50 -0.06 -7.49 -1.80
CA GLN A 50 -1.06 -7.10 -0.84
C GLN A 50 -1.28 -8.24 0.16
N GLY A 51 -1.02 -8.00 1.44
CA GLY A 51 -1.18 -9.03 2.46
C GLY A 51 -0.74 -8.58 3.84
N GLY A 52 -0.95 -9.42 4.84
CA GLY A 52 -0.61 -9.11 6.24
C GLY A 52 0.78 -9.51 6.67
N PHE A 53 1.64 -9.92 5.74
CA PHE A 53 2.99 -10.35 6.06
C PHE A 53 4.01 -9.30 5.57
N ILE A 54 4.78 -8.78 6.51
CA ILE A 54 5.87 -7.84 6.23
C ILE A 54 7.13 -8.32 6.94
N ILE A 55 8.27 -7.97 6.38
CA ILE A 55 9.56 -8.21 7.02
C ILE A 55 9.93 -6.91 7.75
N GLU A 56 10.10 -6.99 9.06
CA GLU A 56 10.60 -5.87 9.88
C GLU A 56 12.04 -6.14 10.28
N VAL A 57 12.90 -5.14 10.07
CA VAL A 57 14.33 -5.25 10.40
C VAL A 57 14.78 -4.02 11.17
N ASP A 58 15.50 -4.23 12.27
CA ASP A 58 15.90 -3.16 13.18
C ASP A 58 17.10 -2.35 12.66
N SER A 59 17.88 -2.92 11.74
CA SER A 59 19.09 -2.29 11.20
C SER A 59 19.01 -2.07 9.68
N PRO A 60 19.47 -0.90 9.18
CA PRO A 60 19.48 -0.63 7.74
C PRO A 60 20.47 -1.52 6.98
N ASP A 61 21.52 -1.99 7.66
CA ASP A 61 22.56 -2.83 7.04
C ASP A 61 22.01 -4.24 6.76
N GLU A 62 21.22 -4.81 7.68
CA GLU A 62 20.51 -6.06 7.46
C GLU A 62 19.39 -5.91 6.43
N ALA A 63 18.69 -4.76 6.41
CA ALA A 63 17.66 -4.50 5.41
C ALA A 63 18.23 -4.52 3.98
N ASN A 64 19.42 -3.96 3.78
CA ASN A 64 20.11 -4.02 2.48
C ASN A 64 20.48 -5.45 2.10
N LYS A 65 21.01 -6.23 3.05
CA LYS A 65 21.36 -7.64 2.83
C LYS A 65 20.14 -8.50 2.47
N MET A 66 19.01 -8.30 3.16
CA MET A 66 17.76 -9.00 2.85
C MET A 66 17.24 -8.61 1.46
N LYS A 67 17.31 -7.33 1.11
CA LYS A 67 16.91 -6.84 -0.22
C LYS A 67 17.74 -7.45 -1.34
N GLU A 68 19.04 -7.63 -1.13
CA GLU A 68 19.93 -8.32 -2.08
C GLU A 68 19.57 -9.81 -2.20
N ALA A 69 19.31 -10.48 -1.07
CA ALA A 69 18.86 -11.88 -1.06
C ALA A 69 17.52 -12.08 -1.79
N LEU A 70 16.60 -11.13 -1.68
CA LEU A 70 15.31 -11.16 -2.37
C LEU A 70 15.45 -10.94 -3.87
N LYS A 71 16.27 -9.97 -4.30
CA LYS A 71 16.54 -9.74 -5.73
C LYS A 71 17.12 -10.95 -6.45
N THR A 72 17.91 -11.76 -5.75
CA THR A 72 18.54 -12.96 -6.32
C THR A 72 17.52 -14.08 -6.57
N ASN A 73 16.38 -14.05 -5.88
CA ASN A 73 15.30 -15.05 -5.97
C ASN A 73 14.11 -14.58 -6.85
N ASP A 74 14.21 -13.43 -7.50
CA ASP A 74 13.12 -12.77 -8.27
C ASP A 74 12.74 -13.52 -9.57
N GLY A 75 13.38 -14.66 -9.85
CA GLY A 75 13.24 -15.39 -11.11
C GLY A 75 11.92 -16.15 -11.31
N ASN A 76 11.01 -16.22 -10.33
CA ASN A 76 9.79 -17.03 -10.50
C ASN A 76 8.63 -16.73 -9.54
N ILE A 77 8.43 -15.47 -9.14
CA ILE A 77 7.33 -15.14 -8.24
C ILE A 77 6.13 -14.67 -9.06
N GLU A 78 5.17 -15.56 -9.30
CA GLU A 78 3.82 -15.18 -9.73
C GLU A 78 3.11 -14.47 -8.57
N ILE A 79 3.34 -13.17 -8.45
CA ILE A 79 2.65 -12.33 -7.47
C ILE A 79 1.21 -12.20 -7.97
N PRO A 80 0.18 -12.52 -7.17
CA PRO A 80 -1.18 -12.12 -7.47
C PRO A 80 -1.24 -10.61 -7.30
N VAL A 81 -0.88 -9.88 -8.36
CA VAL A 81 -1.05 -8.44 -8.44
C VAL A 81 -2.54 -8.20 -8.37
N PHE A 82 -3.03 -7.72 -7.24
CA PHE A 82 -4.35 -7.09 -7.20
C PHE A 82 -4.24 -5.79 -8.00
N SER A 83 -4.31 -5.91 -9.32
CA SER A 83 -4.48 -4.79 -10.20
C SER A 83 -5.93 -4.37 -10.09
N PHE A 84 -6.16 -3.12 -9.67
CA PHE A 84 -7.48 -2.53 -9.86
C PHE A 84 -7.78 -2.63 -11.35
N PRO A 85 -8.88 -3.30 -11.76
CA PRO A 85 -9.20 -3.46 -13.16
C PRO A 85 -9.17 -2.08 -13.82
N ASP A 86 -8.41 -1.90 -14.90
CA ASP A 86 -8.28 -0.60 -15.58
C ASP A 86 -9.66 0.03 -15.88
N LYS A 87 -10.66 -0.83 -16.11
CA LYS A 87 -12.07 -0.48 -16.31
C LYS A 87 -12.70 0.27 -15.13
N TRP A 88 -12.26 0.01 -13.90
CA TRP A 88 -12.80 0.66 -12.70
C TRP A 88 -12.30 2.09 -12.55
N SER A 89 -11.08 2.40 -12.99
CA SER A 89 -10.57 3.78 -13.01
C SER A 89 -11.38 4.66 -13.99
N LEU A 90 -11.78 4.09 -15.12
CA LEU A 90 -12.63 4.76 -16.12
C LEU A 90 -14.05 5.01 -15.57
N PHE A 91 -14.60 4.03 -14.85
CA PHE A 91 -15.90 4.16 -14.18
C PHE A 91 -15.94 5.36 -13.23
N TRP A 92 -14.93 5.49 -12.36
CA TRP A 92 -14.86 6.62 -11.42
C TRP A 92 -14.70 7.98 -12.10
N ARG A 93 -13.95 8.05 -13.21
CA ARG A 93 -13.84 9.27 -14.00
C ARG A 93 -15.17 9.72 -14.58
N ILE A 94 -15.95 8.79 -15.16
CA ILE A 94 -17.28 9.09 -15.72
C ILE A 94 -18.24 9.54 -14.61
N MET A 95 -18.25 8.83 -13.48
CA MET A 95 -19.08 9.19 -12.33
C MET A 95 -18.78 10.60 -11.81
N LEU A 96 -17.51 10.97 -11.72
CA LEU A 96 -17.10 12.30 -11.25
C LEU A 96 -17.60 13.40 -12.20
N VAL A 97 -17.48 13.19 -13.52
CA VAL A 97 -18.01 14.14 -14.53
C VAL A 97 -19.53 14.30 -14.41
N LEU A 98 -20.27 13.20 -14.22
CA LEU A 98 -21.73 13.26 -14.04
C LEU A 98 -22.12 14.02 -12.78
N ILE A 99 -21.43 13.82 -11.66
CA ILE A 99 -21.68 14.54 -10.41
C ILE A 99 -21.46 16.05 -10.61
N ILE A 100 -20.35 16.44 -11.26
CA ILE A 100 -20.08 17.85 -11.57
C ILE A 100 -21.17 18.44 -12.47
N ALA A 101 -21.61 17.72 -13.50
CA ALA A 101 -22.65 18.18 -14.41
C ALA A 101 -23.98 18.40 -13.68
N VAL A 102 -24.39 17.48 -12.79
CA VAL A 102 -25.61 17.63 -11.99
C VAL A 102 -25.51 18.81 -11.03
N LEU A 103 -24.36 18.99 -10.36
CA LEU A 103 -24.12 20.13 -9.48
C LEU A 103 -24.17 21.45 -10.25
N ALA A 104 -23.53 21.53 -11.43
CA ALA A 104 -23.54 22.73 -12.27
C ALA A 104 -24.95 23.06 -12.78
N LEU A 105 -25.72 22.06 -13.24
CA LEU A 105 -27.10 22.23 -13.67
C LEU A 105 -28.01 22.66 -12.52
N GLY A 106 -27.83 22.08 -11.33
CA GLY A 106 -28.58 22.47 -10.13
C GLY A 106 -28.28 23.89 -9.66
N TRP A 107 -27.03 24.33 -9.76
CA TRP A 107 -26.64 25.72 -9.48
C TRP A 107 -27.20 26.69 -10.52
N CYS A 108 -27.23 26.30 -11.80
CA CYS A 108 -27.80 27.11 -12.88
C CYS A 108 -29.32 27.27 -12.74
N LEU A 109 -30.04 26.19 -12.41
CA LEU A 109 -31.48 26.25 -12.13
C LEU A 109 -31.82 27.13 -10.91
N ARG A 110 -30.97 27.15 -9.89
CA ARG A 110 -31.14 28.00 -8.69
C ARG A 110 -30.84 29.48 -8.91
N LEU A 111 -30.11 29.84 -9.96
CA LEU A 111 -29.80 31.24 -10.31
C LEU A 111 -30.83 31.85 -11.27
N LEU A 112 -31.62 31.01 -11.94
CA LEU A 112 -32.62 31.40 -12.95
C LEU A 112 -34.06 31.44 -12.41
N GLY A 113 -34.31 31.04 -11.17
CA GLY A 113 -35.60 31.15 -10.47
C GLY A 113 -35.45 31.90 -9.16
#